data_AF-Q2BWV2-F1
#
_entry.id   AF-Q2BWV2-F1
#
_cell.length_a   1.000
_cell.length_b   1.000
_cell.length_c   1.000
_cell.angle_alpha   90.00
_cell.angle_beta   90.00
_cell.angle_gamma   90.00
#
_symmetry.space_group_name_H-M   'P 1'
#
loop_
_entity.id
_entity.type
_entity.pdbx_description
1 polymer ?
#
loop_
_entity_poly.entity_id
_entity_poly.type
_entity_poly.pdbx_seq_one_letter_code
_entity_poly.pdbx_strand_id
1 'polypeptide(L)'
;MQKYKNILVVADPEKEQQPAISRAVHLAKISKDVKIIIFLAIYDFSYEMTSMLSTAERDAMRRGVVMQREEWLKEIVQPYLEQGIDIE
;
A
#
# COMPACT_ATOMS: atom_id res chain seq x y z
N MET A 1 18.50 4.82 23.51
CA MET A 1 17.79 3.65 22.96
C MET A 1 17.13 4.08 21.66
N GLN A 2 17.47 3.47 20.52
CA GLN A 2 16.81 3.81 19.26
C GLN A 2 15.38 3.26 19.28
N LYS A 3 14.41 4.12 18.97
CA LYS A 3 13.00 3.75 18.86
C LYS A 3 12.63 3.73 17.38
N TYR A 4 11.84 2.76 16.95
CA TYR A 4 11.19 2.81 15.65
C TYR A 4 10.27 4.02 15.63
N LYS A 5 10.44 4.89 14.63
CA LYS A 5 9.61 6.09 14.45
C LYS A 5 8.91 6.13 13.10
N ASN A 6 9.57 5.64 12.06
CA ASN A 6 9.03 5.56 10.71
C ASN A 6 9.22 4.14 10.22
N ILE A 7 8.12 3.45 9.92
CA ILE A 7 8.11 2.09 9.39
C ILE A 7 7.58 2.14 7.97
N LEU A 8 8.40 1.78 7.00
CA LEU A 8 7.95 1.53 5.64
C LEU A 8 7.52 0.06 5.53
N VAL A 9 6.29 -0.18 5.09
CA VAL A 9 5.72 -1.51 4.90
C VAL A 9 5.46 -1.71 3.41
N VAL A 10 6.02 -2.78 2.84
CA VAL A 10 5.70 -3.18 1.47
C VAL A 10 4.48 -4.10 1.52
N ALA A 11 3.39 -3.69 0.88
CA ALA A 11 2.18 -4.51 0.75
C ALA A 11 2.35 -5.57 -0.34
N ASP A 12 1.70 -6.72 -0.16
CA ASP A 12 1.67 -7.82 -1.12
C ASP A 12 0.33 -7.82 -1.87
N PRO A 13 0.27 -7.42 -3.15
CA PRO A 13 -1.00 -7.26 -3.88
C PRO A 13 -1.71 -8.59 -4.18
N GLU A 14 -1.04 -9.73 -3.99
CA GLU A 14 -1.56 -11.07 -4.27
C GLU A 14 -2.19 -11.74 -3.05
N LYS A 15 -2.10 -11.12 -1.87
CA LYS A 15 -2.59 -11.69 -0.61
C LYS A 15 -3.59 -10.76 0.06
N GLU A 16 -4.71 -11.33 0.50
CA GLU A 16 -5.66 -10.61 1.36
C GLU A 16 -5.05 -10.32 2.72
N GLN A 17 -4.36 -11.31 3.30
CA GLN A 17 -3.66 -11.13 4.56
C GLN A 17 -2.35 -10.37 4.34
N GLN A 18 -2.14 -9.33 5.14
CA GLN A 18 -0.95 -8.47 5.11
C GLN A 18 -0.13 -8.60 6.41
N PRO A 19 0.66 -9.68 6.61
CA PRO A 19 1.43 -9.88 7.84
C PRO A 19 2.38 -8.73 8.18
N ALA A 20 2.94 -8.07 7.16
CA ALA A 20 3.86 -6.94 7.33
C ALA A 20 3.13 -5.72 7.93
N ILE A 21 1.90 -5.43 7.49
CA ILE A 21 1.04 -4.38 8.06
C ILE A 21 0.69 -4.74 9.50
N SER A 22 0.23 -5.98 9.76
CA SER A 22 -0.10 -6.42 11.13
C SER A 22 1.10 -6.31 12.07
N ARG A 23 2.30 -6.62 11.60
CA ARG A 23 3.54 -6.46 12.38
C ARG A 23 3.86 -4.99 12.65
N ALA A 24 3.76 -4.12 11.66
CA ALA A 24 4.01 -2.69 11.84
C ALA A 24 3.03 -2.07 12.84
N VAL A 25 1.74 -2.41 12.75
CA VAL A 25 0.71 -1.99 13.71
C VAL A 25 1.04 -2.47 15.13
N HIS A 26 1.46 -3.74 15.28
CA HIS A 26 1.88 -4.25 16.59
C HIS A 26 3.05 -3.43 17.17
N LEU A 27 4.05 -3.10 16.35
CA LEU A 27 5.19 -2.27 16.77
C LEU A 27 4.76 -0.84 17.15
N ALA A 28 3.81 -0.26 16.41
CA ALA A 28 3.24 1.06 16.70
C ALA A 28 2.39 1.08 17.98
N LYS A 29 1.77 -0.05 18.37
CA LYS A 29 1.02 -0.14 19.64
C LYS A 29 1.92 -0.16 20.88
N ILE A 30 3.13 -0.71 20.77
CA ILE A 30 4.08 -0.82 21.89
C ILE A 30 5.10 0.33 21.93
N SER A 31 5.21 1.11 20.86
CA SER A 31 6.15 2.22 20.72
C SER A 31 5.38 3.54 20.62
N LYS A 32 5.89 4.61 21.25
CA LYS A 32 5.29 5.95 21.11
C LYS A 32 5.71 6.60 19.80
N ASP A 33 4.79 7.33 19.18
CA ASP A 33 5.02 8.21 18.02
C ASP A 33 5.60 7.48 16.81
N VAL A 34 4.97 6.39 16.38
CA VAL A 34 5.35 5.61 15.20
C VAL A 34 4.41 5.93 14.04
N LYS A 35 4.97 6.43 12.95
CA LYS A 35 4.33 6.57 11.66
C LYS A 35 4.60 5.33 10.80
N ILE A 36 3.55 4.80 10.19
CA ILE A 36 3.63 3.70 9.22
C ILE A 36 3.32 4.26 7.84
N ILE A 37 4.16 3.94 6.85
CA ILE A 37 3.92 4.26 5.44
C ILE A 37 3.76 2.94 4.70
N ILE A 38 2.63 2.77 4.03
CA ILE A 38 2.37 1.64 3.16
C ILE A 38 2.85 1.98 1.74
N PHE A 39 3.66 1.08 1.20
CA PHE A 39 4.15 1.16 -0.16
C PHE A 39 3.73 -0.08 -0.92
N LEU A 40 3.19 0.12 -2.10
CA LEU A 40 2.85 -0.96 -3.01
C LEU A 40 3.47 -0.68 -4.38
N ALA A 41 4.43 -1.51 -4.76
CA ALA A 41 4.90 -1.57 -6.13
C ALA A 41 3.95 -2.46 -6.93
N ILE A 42 3.39 -1.92 -8.01
CA ILE A 42 2.48 -2.65 -8.89
C ILE A 42 3.00 -2.66 -10.32
N TYR A 43 2.75 -3.78 -10.97
CA TYR A 43 2.98 -3.99 -12.39
C TYR A 43 1.69 -4.55 -13.00
N ASP A 44 1.39 -4.11 -14.21
CA ASP A 44 0.28 -4.62 -15.00
C ASP A 44 0.75 -4.83 -16.44
N PHE A 45 0.43 -6.02 -16.99
CA PHE A 45 0.90 -6.42 -18.32
C PHE A 45 0.39 -5.50 -19.44
N SER A 46 -0.73 -4.79 -19.23
CA SER A 46 -1.23 -3.82 -20.20
C SER A 46 -0.22 -2.72 -20.54
N TYR A 47 0.71 -2.41 -19.63
CA TYR A 47 1.75 -1.42 -19.88
C TYR A 47 2.73 -1.83 -20.98
N GLU A 48 2.90 -3.14 -21.21
CA GLU A 48 3.78 -3.73 -22.24
C GLU A 48 3.06 -3.98 -23.58
N MET A 49 1.74 -3.83 -23.65
CA MET A 49 0.96 -4.11 -24.86
C MET A 49 1.08 -3.00 -25.93
N THR A 50 2.31 -2.59 -26.27
CA THR A 50 2.61 -1.44 -27.14
C THR A 50 2.14 -1.61 -28.58
N SER A 51 1.96 -2.85 -29.05
CA SER A 51 1.43 -3.14 -30.39
C SER A 51 -0.09 -3.12 -30.46
N MET A 52 -0.78 -3.28 -29.31
CA MET A 52 -2.24 -3.36 -29.24
C MET A 52 -2.88 -2.08 -28.69
N LEU A 53 -2.14 -1.31 -27.89
CA LEU A 53 -2.62 -0.13 -27.20
C LEU A 53 -1.77 1.09 -27.56
N SER A 54 -2.44 2.18 -27.86
CA SER A 54 -1.82 3.50 -27.93
C SER A 54 -1.23 3.90 -26.57
N THR A 55 -0.33 4.89 -26.58
CA THR A 55 0.22 5.45 -25.33
C THR A 55 -0.88 5.98 -24.40
N ALA A 56 -1.90 6.65 -24.95
CA ALA A 56 -2.99 7.20 -24.16
C ALA A 56 -3.83 6.11 -23.47
N GLU A 57 -4.10 5.00 -24.18
CA GLU A 57 -4.80 3.84 -23.61
C GLU A 57 -3.98 3.18 -22.50
N ARG A 58 -2.66 2.98 -22.71
CA ARG A 58 -1.77 2.43 -21.67
C ARG A 58 -1.70 3.33 -20.44
N ASP A 59 -1.65 4.65 -20.61
CA ASP A 59 -1.67 5.59 -19.49
C ASP A 59 -3.01 5.60 -18.75
N ALA A 60 -4.13 5.44 -19.47
CA ALA A 60 -5.45 5.30 -18.86
C ALA A 60 -5.55 4.01 -18.03
N MET A 61 -5.07 2.89 -18.58
CA MET A 61 -5.02 1.60 -17.86
C MET A 61 -4.13 1.69 -16.62
N ARG A 62 -2.91 2.25 -16.75
CA ARG A 62 -2.00 2.47 -15.62
C ARG A 62 -2.67 3.28 -14.50
N ARG A 63 -3.36 4.38 -14.83
CA ARG A 63 -4.09 5.17 -13.82
C ARG A 63 -5.21 4.37 -13.17
N GLY A 64 -5.97 3.59 -13.94
CA GLY A 64 -7.02 2.73 -13.40
C GLY A 64 -6.49 1.70 -12.41
N VAL A 65 -5.38 1.05 -12.73
CA VAL A 65 -4.72 0.08 -11.84
C VAL A 65 -4.23 0.75 -10.55
N VAL A 66 -3.59 1.94 -10.64
CA VAL A 66 -3.15 2.70 -9.46
C VAL A 66 -4.36 3.05 -8.57
N MET A 67 -5.41 3.63 -9.15
CA MET A 67 -6.61 4.04 -8.39
C MET A 67 -7.27 2.87 -7.68
N GLN A 68 -7.44 1.72 -8.36
CA GLN A 68 -8.02 0.53 -7.76
C GLN A 68 -7.19 0.04 -6.56
N ARG A 69 -5.86 0.09 -6.68
CA ARG A 69 -4.96 -0.38 -5.62
C ARG A 69 -4.85 0.60 -4.47
N GLU A 70 -4.94 1.90 -4.72
CA GLU A 70 -5.07 2.91 -3.68
C GLU A 70 -6.36 2.73 -2.87
N GLU A 71 -7.48 2.47 -3.53
CA GLU A 71 -8.77 2.21 -2.86
C GLU A 71 -8.72 0.93 -2.03
N TRP A 72 -8.17 -0.15 -2.59
CA TRP A 72 -7.94 -1.40 -1.87
C TRP A 72 -7.03 -1.22 -0.63
N LEU A 73 -5.94 -0.45 -0.73
CA LEU A 73 -5.09 -0.16 0.42
C LEU A 73 -5.83 0.62 1.49
N LYS A 74 -6.66 1.61 1.12
CA LYS A 74 -7.51 2.36 2.05
C LYS A 74 -8.44 1.44 2.83
N GLU A 75 -9.09 0.51 2.15
CA GLU A 75 -9.95 -0.49 2.80
C GLU A 75 -9.18 -1.36 3.81
N ILE A 76 -7.96 -1.78 3.46
CA ILE A 76 -7.12 -2.59 4.35
C ILE A 76 -6.69 -1.82 5.60
N VAL A 77 -6.34 -0.53 5.47
CA VAL A 77 -5.81 0.25 6.59
C VAL A 77 -6.89 0.91 7.44
N GLN A 78 -8.11 1.04 6.92
CA GLN A 78 -9.25 1.67 7.58
C GLN A 78 -9.48 1.19 9.04
N PRO A 79 -9.46 -0.12 9.35
CA PRO A 79 -9.66 -0.60 10.72
C PRO A 79 -8.55 -0.15 11.69
N TYR A 80 -7.33 0.12 11.18
CA TYR A 80 -6.21 0.58 12.00
C TYR A 80 -6.25 2.10 12.20
N LEU A 81 -6.70 2.85 11.20
CA LEU A 81 -6.98 4.28 11.31
C LEU A 81 -8.03 4.55 12.40
N GLU A 82 -9.11 3.76 12.43
CA GLU A 82 -10.16 3.83 13.46
C GLU A 82 -9.65 3.51 14.87
N GLN A 83 -8.57 2.74 14.97
CA GLN A 83 -7.87 2.46 16.24
C GLN A 83 -6.87 3.57 16.63
N GLY A 84 -6.76 4.64 15.84
CA GLY A 84 -5.86 5.77 16.09
C GLY A 84 -4.39 5.48 15.75
N ILE A 85 -4.12 4.49 14.91
CA ILE A 85 -2.77 4.22 14.41
C ILE A 85 -2.43 5.23 13.30
N ASP A 86 -1.25 5.84 13.35
CA ASP A 86 -0.72 6.71 12.29
C ASP A 86 -0.18 5.85 11.14
N ILE A 87 -1.03 5.61 10.14
CA ILE A 87 -0.76 4.76 8.97
C ILE A 87 -1.32 5.44 7.71
N GLU A 88 -0.50 5.57 6.66
CA GLU A 88 -0.89 6.14 5.36
C GLU A 88 -0.44 5.26 4.19
#